data_AF-H2BVL6-F1
#
_entry.id   AF-H2BVL6-F1
#
_cell.length_a   1.000
_cell.length_b   1.000
_cell.length_c   1.000
_cell.angle_alpha   90.00
_cell.angle_beta   90.00
_cell.angle_gamma   90.00
#
_symmetry.space_group_name_H-M   'P 1'
#
loop_
_entity.id
_entity.type
_entity.pdbx_description
1 polymer ?
#
loop_
_entity_poly.entity_id
_entity_poly.type
_entity_poly.pdbx_seq_one_letter_code
_entity_poly.pdbx_strand_id
1 'polypeptide(L)'
;MKNTYKIISGILFLTFGFYSCSTENDEVPKENALEIELAIENKGVFEIESNTYIFKETGETVKFIAEDRAFDFSFLNELNFDVEKIDAKHAGEEVIITNSETAEFIRFFHFKELNSTSLKFDIELSNGQVFRSVIYKFKKDVTQKWHEEFSVAINSSVLGAVIELSQYELGAECGAAIAECARSGGRPKVTMTKTNGWFAAPDACQIECR
;
A
#
# COMPACT_ATOMS: atom_id res chain seq x y z
N MET A 1 -17.55 87.47 -7.63
CA MET A 1 -16.44 86.98 -6.78
C MET A 1 -16.99 86.01 -5.74
N LYS A 2 -16.49 84.75 -5.77
CA LYS A 2 -16.24 83.79 -4.67
C LYS A 2 -17.39 83.37 -3.73
N ASN A 3 -17.54 82.11 -3.31
CA ASN A 3 -17.13 80.80 -3.80
C ASN A 3 -17.95 79.77 -3.00
N THR A 4 -18.62 78.86 -3.71
CA THR A 4 -19.22 77.63 -3.20
C THR A 4 -18.14 76.60 -2.87
N TYR A 5 -18.24 75.93 -1.72
CA TYR A 5 -17.60 74.62 -1.50
C TYR A 5 -18.63 73.66 -0.92
N LYS A 6 -19.21 72.84 -1.81
CA LYS A 6 -19.88 71.58 -1.49
C LYS A 6 -18.93 70.44 -1.87
N ILE A 7 -18.58 69.66 -0.87
CA ILE A 7 -18.33 68.21 -0.84
C ILE A 7 -18.15 67.56 -2.23
N ILE A 8 -16.93 67.13 -2.54
CA ILE A 8 -16.65 66.17 -3.62
C ILE A 8 -16.20 64.87 -2.96
N SER A 9 -17.11 63.90 -3.01
CA SER A 9 -16.86 62.47 -2.93
C SER A 9 -16.22 62.02 -4.25
N GLY A 10 -15.30 61.05 -4.16
CA GLY A 10 -15.22 60.01 -5.18
C GLY A 10 -13.92 59.90 -5.98
N ILE A 11 -13.36 58.70 -5.86
CA ILE A 11 -12.53 57.99 -6.85
C ILE A 11 -11.02 58.21 -6.70
N LEU A 12 -10.47 57.45 -5.74
CA LEU A 12 -9.09 57.01 -5.70
C LEU A 12 -8.86 56.08 -6.92
N PHE A 13 -8.20 56.60 -7.96
CA PHE A 13 -7.67 55.81 -9.07
C PHE A 13 -6.48 54.97 -8.55
N LEU A 14 -6.74 53.72 -8.19
CA LEU A 14 -5.69 52.71 -8.04
C LEU A 14 -5.26 52.25 -9.43
N THR A 15 -4.09 52.72 -9.83
CA THR A 15 -3.32 52.22 -10.97
C THR A 15 -3.01 50.74 -10.77
N PHE A 16 -3.85 49.85 -11.30
CA PHE A 16 -3.44 48.47 -11.54
C PHE A 16 -2.50 48.47 -12.73
N GLY A 17 -1.19 48.43 -12.43
CA GLY A 17 -0.17 48.15 -13.41
C GLY A 17 -0.41 46.78 -14.03
N PHE A 18 -0.60 46.77 -15.35
CA PHE A 18 -0.49 45.58 -16.17
C PHE A 18 0.95 45.07 -16.11
N TYR A 19 1.24 44.16 -15.19
CA TYR A 19 2.30 43.18 -15.39
C TYR A 19 1.64 41.94 -16.00
N SER A 20 1.70 41.87 -17.33
CA SER A 20 1.58 40.59 -18.03
C SER A 20 2.72 39.69 -17.58
N CYS A 21 2.52 38.96 -16.48
CA CYS A 21 3.25 37.73 -16.24
C CYS A 21 2.63 36.70 -17.20
N SER A 22 3.25 36.58 -18.38
CA SER A 22 3.19 35.35 -19.15
C SER A 22 3.80 34.26 -18.28
N THR A 23 2.98 33.60 -17.47
CA THR A 23 3.35 32.31 -16.94
C THR A 23 3.29 31.35 -18.11
N GLU A 24 4.45 31.11 -18.71
CA GLU A 24 4.75 29.83 -19.33
C GLU A 24 4.28 28.78 -18.34
N ASN A 25 3.18 28.12 -18.70
CA ASN A 25 2.62 27.04 -17.95
C ASN A 25 3.52 25.84 -18.25
N ASP A 26 4.69 25.81 -17.63
CA ASP A 26 5.42 24.57 -17.43
C ASP A 26 4.48 23.71 -16.58
N GLU A 27 3.69 22.87 -17.25
CA GLU A 27 2.91 21.82 -16.62
C GLU A 27 3.90 20.90 -15.92
N VAL A 28 4.18 21.21 -14.65
CA VAL A 28 4.77 20.25 -13.72
C VAL A 28 3.83 19.04 -13.75
N PRO A 29 4.29 17.85 -14.19
CA PRO A 29 3.44 16.66 -14.17
C PRO A 29 2.89 16.51 -12.77
N LYS A 30 1.56 16.48 -12.65
CA LYS A 30 0.91 16.27 -11.38
C LYS A 30 1.22 14.82 -10.98
N GLU A 31 2.21 14.64 -10.12
CA GLU A 31 2.62 13.31 -9.62
C GLU A 31 1.37 12.52 -9.21
N ASN A 32 1.28 11.27 -9.67
CA ASN A 32 0.13 10.43 -9.33
C ASN A 32 0.20 10.03 -7.85
N ALA A 33 -0.92 9.59 -7.28
CA ALA A 33 -1.00 9.30 -5.84
C ALA A 33 0.01 8.22 -5.39
N LEU A 34 0.34 7.29 -6.28
CA LEU A 34 1.31 6.23 -6.03
C LEU A 34 2.74 6.78 -5.93
N GLU A 35 3.16 7.64 -6.87
CA GLU A 35 4.48 8.27 -6.88
C GLU A 35 4.73 9.08 -5.60
N ILE A 36 3.73 9.86 -5.18
CA ILE A 36 3.77 10.63 -3.93
C ILE A 36 3.96 9.69 -2.72
N GLU A 37 3.23 8.59 -2.66
CA GLU A 37 3.30 7.66 -1.52
C GLU A 37 4.61 6.84 -1.52
N LEU A 38 5.16 6.50 -2.69
CA LEU A 38 6.46 5.83 -2.83
C LEU A 38 7.64 6.73 -2.43
N ALA A 39 7.51 8.05 -2.59
CA ALA A 39 8.51 9.02 -2.15
C ALA A 39 8.57 9.17 -0.63
N ILE A 40 7.50 8.78 0.08
CA ILE A 40 7.47 8.75 1.55
C ILE A 40 8.25 7.54 2.06
N GLU A 41 8.96 7.75 3.17
CA GLU A 41 9.71 6.69 3.83
C GLU A 41 8.80 5.50 4.22
N ASN A 42 9.21 4.30 3.81
CA ASN A 42 8.46 3.06 4.00
C ASN A 42 9.41 1.88 4.34
N LYS A 43 8.85 0.82 4.94
CA LYS A 43 9.55 -0.42 5.31
C LYS A 43 9.71 -1.40 4.14
N GLY A 44 9.04 -1.13 3.02
CA GLY A 44 9.12 -1.93 1.82
C GLY A 44 7.88 -1.79 0.94
N VAL A 45 7.99 -2.35 -0.26
CA VAL A 45 6.94 -2.33 -1.27
C VAL A 45 6.75 -3.74 -1.81
N PHE A 46 5.51 -4.20 -1.88
CA PHE A 46 5.13 -5.51 -2.40
C PHE A 46 4.22 -5.34 -3.61
N GLU A 47 4.67 -5.85 -4.75
CA GLU A 47 4.05 -5.63 -6.06
C GLU A 47 3.64 -6.96 -6.67
N ILE A 48 2.38 -7.04 -7.11
CA ILE A 48 1.82 -8.22 -7.74
C ILE A 48 0.66 -7.85 -8.66
N GLU A 49 0.75 -8.27 -9.92
CA GLU A 49 -0.23 -7.94 -10.95
C GLU A 49 -0.42 -6.42 -11.04
N SER A 50 -1.65 -5.93 -10.85
CA SER A 50 -1.95 -4.50 -10.74
C SER A 50 -1.90 -3.97 -9.30
N ASN A 51 -1.64 -4.80 -8.29
CA ASN A 51 -1.67 -4.38 -6.90
C ASN A 51 -0.28 -3.95 -6.43
N THR A 52 -0.22 -2.80 -5.77
CA THR A 52 0.97 -2.32 -5.06
C THR A 52 0.64 -2.06 -3.60
N TYR A 53 1.40 -2.69 -2.71
CA TYR A 53 1.28 -2.54 -1.27
C TYR A 53 2.51 -1.81 -0.74
N ILE A 54 2.30 -0.69 -0.05
CA ILE A 54 3.37 0.09 0.57
C ILE A 54 3.28 -0.06 2.09
N PHE A 55 4.32 -0.63 2.70
CA PHE A 55 4.38 -0.88 4.14
C PHE A 55 4.92 0.35 4.87
N LYS A 56 4.06 1.09 5.59
CA LYS A 56 4.46 2.31 6.29
C LYS A 56 5.29 2.00 7.54
N GLU A 57 6.13 2.95 7.93
CA GLU A 57 6.87 2.89 9.19
C GLU A 57 5.94 2.75 10.41
N THR A 58 4.74 3.34 10.32
CA THR A 58 3.68 3.29 11.34
C THR A 58 3.05 1.90 11.53
N GLY A 59 3.31 0.95 10.64
CA GLY A 59 2.67 -0.38 10.63
C GLY A 59 1.39 -0.46 9.80
N GLU A 60 0.87 0.66 9.29
CA GLU A 60 -0.22 0.68 8.31
C GLU A 60 0.31 0.24 6.93
N THR A 61 -0.54 -0.41 6.13
CA THR A 61 -0.22 -0.76 4.73
C THR A 61 -1.16 0.00 3.80
N VAL A 62 -0.63 0.65 2.77
CA VAL A 62 -1.43 1.32 1.75
C VAL A 62 -1.51 0.44 0.52
N LYS A 63 -2.73 0.20 0.02
CA LYS A 63 -2.97 -0.55 -1.21
C LYS A 63 -3.28 0.41 -2.37
N PHE A 64 -2.66 0.14 -3.51
CA PHE A 64 -2.96 0.74 -4.79
C PHE A 64 -3.38 -0.35 -5.78
N ILE A 65 -4.30 -0.01 -6.68
CA ILE A 65 -4.66 -0.81 -7.85
C ILE A 65 -4.30 0.01 -9.07
N ALA A 66 -3.36 -0.50 -9.87
CA ALA A 66 -2.57 0.24 -10.84
C ALA A 66 -1.87 1.44 -10.16
N GLU A 67 -2.42 2.65 -10.31
CA GLU A 67 -1.88 3.89 -9.76
C GLU A 67 -2.87 4.58 -8.81
N ASP A 68 -4.08 4.05 -8.69
CA ASP A 68 -5.14 4.60 -7.85
C ASP A 68 -5.06 4.00 -6.46
N ARG A 69 -5.06 4.87 -5.44
CA ARG A 69 -5.12 4.43 -4.05
C ARG A 69 -6.47 3.78 -3.79
N ALA A 70 -6.44 2.50 -3.41
CA ALA A 70 -7.65 1.74 -3.12
C ALA A 70 -8.10 1.98 -1.67
N PHE A 71 -7.26 1.61 -0.70
CA PHE A 71 -7.53 1.80 0.73
C PHE A 71 -6.26 1.56 1.55
N ASP A 72 -6.29 2.00 2.80
CA ASP A 72 -5.30 1.65 3.81
C ASP A 72 -5.81 0.46 4.61
N PHE A 73 -4.92 -0.42 5.08
CA PHE A 73 -5.31 -1.46 6.01
C PHE A 73 -4.28 -1.71 7.10
N SER A 74 -4.78 -2.22 8.21
CA SER A 74 -3.99 -2.71 9.34
C SER A 74 -4.60 -4.00 9.86
N PHE A 75 -3.75 -4.94 10.26
CA PHE A 75 -4.16 -6.15 10.97
C PHE A 75 -4.21 -5.87 12.48
N LEU A 76 -5.36 -6.12 13.11
CA LEU A 76 -5.57 -5.87 14.54
C LEU A 76 -4.83 -6.86 15.45
N ASN A 77 -4.63 -8.08 14.96
CA ASN A 77 -3.88 -9.11 15.65
C ASN A 77 -2.61 -9.35 14.83
N GLU A 78 -1.44 -9.21 15.44
CA GLU A 78 -0.20 -9.70 14.82
C GLU A 78 -0.43 -11.18 14.49
N LEU A 79 -0.30 -11.54 13.20
CA LEU A 79 -0.49 -12.90 12.75
C LEU A 79 0.49 -13.79 13.55
N ASN A 80 -0.01 -14.70 14.37
CA ASN A 80 0.81 -15.73 15.00
C ASN A 80 1.07 -16.79 13.92
N PHE A 81 2.33 -17.01 13.57
CA PHE A 81 2.71 -17.99 12.57
C PHE A 81 4.01 -18.68 12.96
N ASP A 82 4.08 -19.96 12.58
CA ASP A 82 5.32 -20.72 12.64
C ASP A 82 6.00 -20.67 11.27
N VAL A 83 7.32 -20.44 11.29
CA VAL A 83 8.15 -20.49 10.08
C VAL A 83 8.79 -21.86 10.02
N GLU A 84 8.30 -22.73 9.15
CA GLU A 84 8.95 -24.01 8.87
C GLU A 84 9.98 -23.79 7.75
N LYS A 85 11.26 -23.94 8.11
CA LYS A 85 12.35 -23.95 7.13
C LYS A 85 12.44 -25.35 6.55
N ILE A 86 12.15 -25.49 5.25
CA ILE A 86 12.46 -26.73 4.54
C ILE A 86 13.90 -26.63 4.06
N ASP A 87 14.76 -27.52 4.58
CA ASP A 87 16.13 -27.74 4.12
C ASP A 87 16.09 -28.30 2.68
N ALA A 88 15.87 -27.41 1.70
CA ALA A 88 16.19 -27.71 0.32
C ALA A 88 17.71 -27.85 0.19
N LYS A 89 18.18 -28.72 -0.71
CA LYS A 89 19.61 -28.96 -0.97
C LYS A 89 20.40 -27.68 -1.28
N HIS A 90 19.69 -26.60 -1.61
CA HIS A 90 20.16 -25.24 -1.61
C HIS A 90 19.33 -24.44 -0.59
N ALA A 91 19.97 -23.88 0.44
CA ALA A 91 19.30 -22.96 1.35
C ALA A 91 18.63 -21.83 0.55
N GLY A 92 17.32 -21.63 0.71
CA GLY A 92 16.59 -20.51 0.09
C GLY A 92 15.69 -20.83 -1.10
N GLU A 93 15.41 -22.09 -1.45
CA GLU A 93 14.50 -22.38 -2.59
C GLU A 93 13.01 -22.14 -2.25
N GLU A 94 12.63 -22.32 -0.98
CA GLU A 94 11.27 -22.12 -0.51
C GLU A 94 11.17 -21.74 0.98
N VAL A 95 10.10 -21.03 1.35
CA VAL A 95 9.65 -20.80 2.72
C VAL A 95 8.22 -21.24 2.82
N ILE A 96 7.87 -21.99 3.87
CA ILE A 96 6.48 -22.25 4.20
C ILE A 96 6.17 -21.64 5.56
N ILE A 97 5.13 -20.82 5.58
CA ILE A 97 4.61 -20.21 6.79
C ILE A 97 3.24 -20.83 7.05
N THR A 98 3.08 -21.44 8.22
CA THR A 98 1.90 -22.23 8.55
C THR A 98 1.16 -21.63 9.73
N ASN A 99 -0.17 -21.55 9.62
CA ASN A 99 -1.05 -21.22 10.72
C ASN A 99 -1.12 -22.44 11.64
N SER A 100 -0.65 -22.30 12.88
CA SER A 100 -0.59 -23.40 13.84
C SER A 100 -1.96 -23.89 14.31
N GLU A 101 -3.00 -23.07 14.17
CA GLU A 101 -4.37 -23.43 14.58
C GLU A 101 -5.15 -24.12 13.46
N THR A 102 -4.96 -23.72 12.20
CA THR A 102 -5.77 -24.18 11.06
C THR A 102 -5.01 -25.06 10.06
N ALA A 103 -3.68 -25.14 10.18
CA ALA A 103 -2.77 -25.75 9.20
C ALA A 103 -2.82 -25.11 7.79
N GLU A 104 -3.45 -23.94 7.64
CA GLU A 104 -3.33 -23.14 6.41
C GLU A 104 -1.87 -22.71 6.21
N PHE A 105 -1.44 -22.60 4.97
CA PHE A 105 -0.07 -22.23 4.66
C PHE A 105 0.05 -21.18 3.57
N ILE A 106 1.13 -20.41 3.65
CA ILE A 106 1.64 -19.54 2.59
C ILE A 106 3.04 -20.05 2.25
N ARG A 107 3.21 -20.54 1.03
CA ARG A 107 4.49 -21.02 0.50
C ARG A 107 5.07 -20.01 -0.46
N PHE A 108 6.27 -19.53 -0.18
CA PHE A 108 7.07 -18.65 -1.03
C PHE A 108 8.13 -19.51 -1.73
N PHE A 109 8.27 -19.42 -3.04
CA PHE A 109 9.18 -20.29 -3.79
C PHE A 109 9.68 -19.61 -5.07
N HIS A 110 10.66 -20.23 -5.74
CA HIS A 110 11.30 -19.69 -6.95
C HIS A 110 11.92 -18.29 -6.75
N PHE A 111 12.63 -18.10 -5.64
CA PHE A 111 13.32 -16.83 -5.35
C PHE A 111 14.38 -16.49 -6.42
N LYS A 112 14.36 -15.23 -6.85
CA LYS A 112 15.33 -14.64 -7.77
C LYS A 112 15.67 -13.22 -7.32
N GLU A 113 16.95 -12.98 -7.04
CA GLU A 113 17.43 -11.62 -6.80
C GLU A 113 17.39 -10.80 -8.09
N LEU A 114 16.74 -9.63 -8.02
CA LEU A 114 16.73 -8.66 -9.12
C LEU A 114 17.86 -7.64 -8.95
N ASN A 115 18.08 -7.19 -7.71
CA ASN A 115 19.14 -6.29 -7.29
C ASN A 115 19.30 -6.37 -5.76
N SER A 116 20.21 -5.58 -5.19
CA SER A 116 20.52 -5.59 -3.75
C SER A 116 19.36 -5.24 -2.81
N THR A 117 18.24 -4.76 -3.33
CA THR A 117 17.07 -4.30 -2.55
C THR A 117 15.75 -4.83 -3.14
N SER A 118 15.80 -5.85 -4.00
CA SER A 118 14.61 -6.37 -4.66
C SER A 118 14.71 -7.85 -4.98
N LEU A 119 13.68 -8.59 -4.62
CA LEU A 119 13.55 -10.02 -4.88
C LEU A 119 12.27 -10.28 -5.68
N LYS A 120 12.33 -11.31 -6.51
CA LYS A 120 11.20 -11.85 -7.26
C LYS A 120 10.94 -13.29 -6.82
N PHE A 121 9.69 -13.66 -6.61
CA PHE A 121 9.29 -15.02 -6.22
C PHE A 121 7.84 -15.32 -6.62
N ASP A 122 7.44 -16.57 -6.44
CA ASP A 122 6.05 -17.03 -6.56
C ASP A 122 5.50 -17.35 -5.15
N ILE A 123 4.18 -17.28 -4.99
CA ILE A 123 3.47 -17.62 -3.75
C ILE A 123 2.37 -18.63 -4.06
N GLU A 124 2.26 -19.65 -3.22
CA GLU A 124 1.22 -20.67 -3.25
C GLU A 124 0.51 -20.70 -1.91
N LEU A 125 -0.82 -20.71 -1.94
CA LEU A 125 -1.66 -20.74 -0.76
C LEU A 125 -2.28 -22.12 -0.58
N SER A 126 -2.58 -22.52 0.66
CA SER A 126 -3.25 -23.79 0.95
C SER A 126 -4.66 -23.90 0.36
N ASN A 127 -5.27 -22.78 -0.05
CA ASN A 127 -6.55 -22.76 -0.78
C ASN A 127 -6.40 -23.00 -2.29
N GLY A 128 -5.19 -23.25 -2.79
CA GLY A 128 -4.87 -23.55 -4.18
C GLY A 128 -4.61 -22.34 -5.08
N GLN A 129 -4.73 -21.11 -4.55
CA GLN A 129 -4.35 -19.91 -5.29
C GLN A 129 -2.82 -19.84 -5.45
N VAL A 130 -2.38 -19.45 -6.65
CA VAL A 130 -0.97 -19.27 -6.98
C VAL A 130 -0.76 -17.89 -7.59
N PHE A 131 0.14 -17.14 -6.99
CA PHE A 131 0.53 -15.79 -7.34
C PHE A 131 1.94 -15.82 -7.91
N ARG A 132 2.09 -15.45 -9.18
CA ARG A 132 3.39 -15.56 -9.87
C ARG A 132 4.07 -14.23 -10.02
N SER A 133 5.40 -14.26 -10.06
CA SER A 133 6.22 -13.09 -10.35
C SER A 133 6.01 -11.91 -9.40
N VAL A 134 5.76 -12.18 -8.12
CA VAL A 134 5.70 -11.19 -7.05
C VAL A 134 7.04 -10.51 -6.92
N ILE A 135 7.03 -9.19 -6.75
CA ILE A 135 8.23 -8.39 -6.49
C ILE A 135 8.14 -7.81 -5.08
N TYR A 136 9.17 -8.03 -4.26
CA TYR A 136 9.30 -7.40 -2.96
C TYR A 136 10.55 -6.52 -2.94
N LYS A 137 10.35 -5.23 -2.66
CA LYS A 137 11.39 -4.23 -2.49
C LYS A 137 11.56 -3.94 -1.00
N PHE A 138 12.78 -4.06 -0.48
CA PHE A 138 13.09 -3.87 0.94
C PHE A 138 14.25 -2.87 1.10
N LYS A 139 14.33 -2.23 2.27
CA LYS A 139 15.43 -1.31 2.57
C LYS A 139 16.77 -2.06 2.72
N LYS A 140 17.84 -1.40 2.28
CA LYS A 140 19.21 -1.94 2.08
C LYS A 140 19.93 -2.42 3.36
N ASP A 141 19.33 -2.27 4.54
CA ASP A 141 19.93 -2.74 5.79
C ASP A 141 19.85 -4.27 5.99
N VAL A 142 19.17 -4.98 5.10
CA VAL A 142 19.25 -6.44 5.01
C VAL A 142 20.54 -6.83 4.27
N THR A 143 21.67 -6.76 4.98
CA THR A 143 23.02 -7.04 4.47
C THR A 143 23.36 -8.53 4.34
N GLN A 144 22.39 -9.41 4.53
CA GLN A 144 22.62 -10.85 4.45
C GLN A 144 22.35 -11.34 3.03
N LYS A 145 23.37 -11.96 2.43
CA LYS A 145 23.21 -12.65 1.15
C LYS A 145 22.07 -13.65 1.32
N TRP A 146 21.11 -13.64 0.39
CA TRP A 146 19.94 -14.54 0.43
C TRP A 146 20.32 -16.02 0.49
N HIS A 147 21.55 -16.36 0.10
CA HIS A 147 22.13 -17.70 0.16
C HIS A 147 22.67 -18.12 1.54
N GLU A 148 22.88 -17.18 2.47
CA GLU A 148 23.57 -17.43 3.76
C GLU A 148 22.58 -17.41 4.94
N GLU A 149 21.64 -16.47 4.97
CA GLU A 149 20.50 -16.44 5.89
C GLU A 149 19.29 -15.87 5.13
N PHE A 150 18.08 -16.36 5.45
CA PHE A 150 16.84 -15.95 4.79
C PHE A 150 16.66 -14.42 4.92
N SER A 151 17.03 -13.70 3.87
CA SER A 151 17.12 -12.24 3.89
C SER A 151 15.77 -11.55 3.69
N VAL A 152 14.74 -12.29 3.27
CA VAL A 152 13.38 -11.74 3.30
C VAL A 152 12.89 -11.82 4.73
N ALA A 153 12.92 -10.70 5.44
CA ALA A 153 12.15 -10.53 6.66
C ALA A 153 10.65 -10.56 6.29
N ILE A 154 10.13 -11.75 5.98
CA ILE A 154 8.70 -11.99 5.77
C ILE A 154 8.05 -11.68 7.11
N ASN A 155 7.47 -10.49 7.18
CA ASN A 155 6.87 -9.95 8.39
C ASN A 155 5.34 -10.01 8.28
N SER A 156 4.67 -9.63 9.36
CA SER A 156 3.21 -9.61 9.44
C SER A 156 2.56 -8.73 8.35
N SER A 157 3.21 -7.67 7.87
CA SER A 157 2.70 -6.84 6.79
C SER A 157 2.73 -7.56 5.43
N VAL A 158 3.80 -8.30 5.13
CA VAL A 158 3.89 -9.11 3.91
C VAL A 158 2.84 -10.22 3.93
N LEU A 159 2.72 -10.96 5.04
CA LEU A 159 1.69 -11.98 5.19
C LEU A 159 0.29 -11.40 5.09
N GLY A 160 0.09 -10.23 5.71
CA GLY A 160 -1.16 -9.50 5.65
C GLY A 160 -1.56 -9.12 4.22
N ALA A 161 -0.62 -8.61 3.41
CA ALA A 161 -0.86 -8.30 2.00
C ALA A 161 -1.24 -9.55 1.20
N VAL A 162 -0.57 -10.67 1.43
CA VAL A 162 -0.88 -11.95 0.76
C VAL A 162 -2.26 -12.48 1.17
N ILE A 163 -2.60 -12.39 2.45
CA ILE A 163 -3.91 -12.78 2.96
C ILE A 163 -4.99 -11.89 2.34
N GLU A 164 -4.79 -10.58 2.29
CA GLU A 164 -5.74 -9.67 1.64
C GLU A 164 -5.90 -10.00 0.16
N LEU A 165 -4.80 -10.23 -0.56
CA LEU A 165 -4.82 -10.60 -1.98
C LEU A 165 -5.57 -11.91 -2.25
N SER A 166 -5.53 -12.87 -1.32
CA SER A 166 -6.30 -14.12 -1.42
C SER A 166 -7.81 -13.88 -1.43
N GLN A 167 -8.26 -12.76 -0.85
CA GLN A 167 -9.67 -12.39 -0.80
C GLN A 167 -10.05 -11.80 -2.15
N TYR A 168 -10.57 -12.67 -3.04
CA TYR A 168 -10.96 -12.30 -4.40
C TYR A 168 -11.94 -11.11 -4.43
N GLU A 169 -12.76 -10.98 -3.39
CA GLU A 169 -13.57 -9.80 -3.11
C GLU A 169 -13.63 -9.60 -1.59
N LEU A 170 -13.31 -8.40 -1.11
CA LEU A 170 -13.85 -7.94 0.16
C LEU A 170 -15.37 -8.04 0.03
N GLY A 171 -16.05 -8.72 0.96
CA GLY A 171 -17.50 -8.99 0.84
C GLY A 171 -18.27 -7.73 0.43
N ALA A 172 -19.36 -7.87 -0.34
CA ALA A 172 -20.04 -6.76 -1.02
C ALA A 172 -20.30 -5.52 -0.12
N GLU A 173 -20.55 -5.73 1.17
CA GLU A 173 -20.72 -4.68 2.18
C GLU A 173 -19.43 -3.87 2.42
N CYS A 174 -18.26 -4.51 2.54
CA CYS A 174 -16.97 -3.82 2.61
C CYS A 174 -16.74 -2.98 1.35
N GLY A 175 -16.91 -3.60 0.18
CA GLY A 175 -16.65 -2.94 -1.10
C GLY A 175 -17.50 -1.68 -1.26
N ALA A 176 -18.79 -1.77 -0.90
CA ALA A 176 -19.70 -0.63 -0.93
C ALA A 176 -19.28 0.49 0.02
N ALA A 177 -18.89 0.16 1.25
CA ALA A 177 -18.47 1.16 2.24
C ALA A 177 -17.12 1.82 1.90
N ILE A 178 -16.17 1.07 1.32
CA ILE A 178 -14.92 1.62 0.78
C ILE A 178 -15.22 2.60 -0.35
N ALA A 179 -16.06 2.18 -1.31
CA ALA A 179 -16.46 3.02 -2.44
C ALA A 179 -17.17 4.30 -1.99
N GLU A 180 -18.05 4.22 -1.00
CA GLU A 180 -18.77 5.38 -0.46
C GLU A 180 -17.84 6.38 0.24
N CYS A 181 -16.86 5.88 1.01
CA CYS A 181 -15.83 6.73 1.62
C CYS A 181 -15.01 7.45 0.55
N ALA A 182 -14.51 6.72 -0.45
CA ALA A 182 -13.73 7.28 -1.54
C ALA A 182 -14.54 8.31 -2.35
N ARG A 183 -15.82 8.02 -2.65
CA ARG A 183 -16.74 8.92 -3.34
C ARG A 183 -16.97 10.23 -2.57
N SER A 184 -16.90 10.19 -1.25
CA SER A 184 -17.03 11.35 -0.37
C SER A 184 -15.72 12.14 -0.24
N GLY A 185 -14.66 11.75 -0.95
CA GLY A 185 -13.32 12.35 -0.88
C GLY A 185 -12.52 11.91 0.35
N GLY A 186 -13.02 10.95 1.12
CA GLY A 186 -12.32 10.39 2.27
C GLY A 186 -11.36 9.28 1.89
N ARG A 187 -10.52 8.89 2.86
CA ARG A 187 -9.54 7.81 2.74
C ARG A 187 -10.00 6.63 3.59
N PRO A 188 -10.46 5.52 2.96
CA PRO A 188 -10.93 4.37 3.70
C PRO A 188 -9.75 3.65 4.36
N LYS A 189 -9.86 3.41 5.66
CA LYS A 189 -9.01 2.50 6.42
C LYS A 189 -9.82 1.25 6.77
N VAL A 190 -9.39 0.12 6.24
CA VAL A 190 -9.98 -1.19 6.45
C VAL A 190 -9.25 -1.90 7.56
N THR A 191 -10.00 -2.33 8.57
CA THR A 191 -9.49 -3.20 9.61
C THR A 191 -10.13 -4.58 9.45
N MET A 192 -9.31 -5.57 9.14
CA MET A 192 -9.75 -6.94 8.95
C MET A 192 -9.66 -7.70 10.28
N THR A 193 -10.76 -8.32 10.69
CA THR A 193 -10.79 -9.25 11.82
C THR A 193 -11.07 -10.65 11.29
N LYS A 194 -10.24 -11.62 11.69
CA LYS A 194 -10.37 -13.03 11.30
C LYS A 194 -10.57 -13.87 12.55
N THR A 195 -11.51 -14.81 12.47
CA THR A 195 -11.88 -15.76 13.53
C THR A 195 -11.67 -17.21 13.11
N ASN A 196 -11.69 -17.51 11.80
CA ASN A 196 -11.69 -18.88 11.26
C ASN A 196 -10.63 -19.08 10.16
N GLY A 197 -9.36 -18.79 10.45
CA GLY A 197 -8.25 -18.98 9.51
C GLY A 197 -7.92 -17.76 8.65
N TRP A 198 -6.80 -17.83 7.94
CA TRP A 198 -6.25 -16.79 7.08
C TRP A 198 -7.08 -16.58 5.82
N PHE A 199 -7.49 -17.66 5.15
CA PHE A 199 -8.11 -17.58 3.82
C PHE A 199 -9.64 -17.66 3.82
N ALA A 200 -10.27 -17.90 4.97
CA ALA A 200 -11.72 -17.81 5.11
C ALA A 200 -12.23 -16.40 4.84
N ALA A 201 -13.49 -16.23 4.46
CA ALA A 201 -14.09 -14.90 4.32
C ALA A 201 -14.02 -14.13 5.68
N PRO A 202 -13.79 -12.81 5.68
CA PRO A 202 -13.78 -12.04 6.92
C PRO A 202 -15.18 -12.03 7.56
N ASP A 203 -15.26 -12.31 8.86
CA ASP A 203 -16.52 -12.28 9.63
C ASP A 203 -17.10 -10.85 9.71
N ALA A 204 -16.21 -9.85 9.75
CA ALA A 204 -16.57 -8.46 9.84
C ALA A 204 -15.50 -7.57 9.19
N CYS A 205 -15.96 -6.41 8.76
CA CYS A 205 -15.16 -5.42 8.08
C CYS A 205 -15.40 -4.08 8.75
N GLN A 206 -14.39 -3.58 9.47
CA GLN A 206 -14.49 -2.25 10.07
C GLN A 206 -13.82 -1.26 9.14
N ILE A 207 -14.61 -0.26 8.70
CA ILE A 207 -14.15 0.79 7.80
C ILE A 207 -14.21 2.11 8.55
N GLU A 208 -13.06 2.76 8.68
CA GLU A 208 -12.92 4.13 9.16
C GLU A 208 -12.69 5.03 7.95
N CYS A 209 -13.52 6.06 7.77
CA CYS A 209 -13.34 7.04 6.70
C CYS A 209 -12.68 8.31 7.25
N ARG A 210 -11.50 8.66 6.75
CA ARG A 210 -10.69 9.81 7.21
C ARG A 210 -10.64 10.93 6.19
#